data_AF-A0A7C5HM20-F1
#
_entry.id   AF-A0A7C5HM20-F1
#
_cell.length_a   1.000
_cell.length_b   1.000
_cell.length_c   1.000
_cell.angle_alpha   90.00
_cell.angle_beta   90.00
_cell.angle_gamma   90.00
#
_symmetry.space_group_name_H-M   'P 1'
#
loop_
_entity.id
_entity.type
_entity.pdbx_description
1 polymer ?
#
loop_
_entity_poly.entity_id
_entity_poly.type
_entity_poly.pdbx_seq_one_letter_code
_entity_poly.pdbx_strand_id
1 'polypeptide(L)' 'MRLVVAAALIEREGKVLLAQRHQGDEQGGLWEFPGGKVEFGETPAQALARELSEELGIQVEVGE' A
#
# COMPACT_ATOMS: atom_id res chain seq x y z
N MET A 1 -14.57 8.70 13.56
CA MET A 1 -13.93 9.13 12.30
C MET A 1 -13.64 7.88 11.48
N ARG A 2 -14.05 7.82 10.21
CA ARG A 2 -13.85 6.62 9.36
C ARG A 2 -12.54 6.80 8.59
N LEU A 3 -11.60 5.90 8.79
CA LEU A 3 -10.38 5.83 8.00
C LEU A 3 -10.60 4.87 6.83
N VAL A 4 -10.17 5.26 5.63
CA VAL A 4 -10.17 4.41 4.44
C VAL A 4 -8.70 4.15 4.08
N VAL A 5 -8.38 2.90 3.79
CA VAL A 5 -7.04 2.47 3.37
C VAL A 5 -7.16 1.67 2.08
N ALA A 6 -6.16 1.79 1.23
CA ALA A 6 -6.01 0.97 0.02
C ALA A 6 -4.75 0.11 0.17
N ALA A 7 -4.83 -1.17 -0.19
CA ALA A 7 -3.72 -2.11 -0.09
C ALA A 7 -3.58 -2.90 -1.40
N ALA A 8 -2.35 -3.17 -1.80
CA ALA A 8 -2.03 -3.92 -3.00
C ALA A 8 -1.76 -5.39 -2.68
N LEU A 9 -2.46 -6.29 -3.39
CA LEU A 9 -2.09 -7.70 -3.45
C LEU A 9 -1.28 -7.95 -4.73
N ILE A 10 0.04 -8.03 -4.58
CA ILE A 10 0.95 -8.26 -5.70
C ILE A 10 1.44 -9.71 -5.64
N GLU A 11 1.09 -10.51 -6.64
CA GLU A 11 1.43 -11.92 -6.75
C GLU A 11 2.33 -12.18 -7.95
N ARG A 12 3.36 -13.01 -7.76
CA ARG A 12 4.19 -13.54 -8.84
C ARG A 12 4.70 -14.93 -8.49
N GLU A 13 4.44 -15.90 -9.36
CA GLU A 13 4.95 -17.29 -9.25
C GLU A 13 4.56 -17.98 -7.92
N GLY A 14 3.32 -17.79 -7.48
CA GLY A 14 2.77 -18.31 -6.23
C GLY A 14 3.24 -17.56 -4.97
N LYS A 15 3.95 -16.44 -5.11
CA LYS A 15 4.47 -15.65 -4.00
C LYS A 15 3.79 -14.29 -3.95
N VAL A 16 3.48 -13.84 -2.73
CA VAL A 16 2.86 -12.54 -2.48
C VAL A 16 3.89 -11.58 -1.89
N LEU A 17 3.93 -10.36 -2.39
CA LEU A 17 4.79 -9.32 -1.85
C LEU A 17 4.22 -8.78 -0.53
N LEU A 18 5.05 -8.76 0.50
CA LEU A 18 4.78 -8.10 1.78
C LEU A 18 5.92 -7.13 2.08
N ALA A 19 5.59 -5.98 2.68
CA ALA A 19 6.55 -5.04 3.23
C ALA A 19 6.73 -5.30 4.72
N GLN A 20 7.97 -5.16 5.22
CA GLN A 20 8.23 -5.19 6.66
C GLN A 20 8.31 -3.78 7.20
N ARG A 21 7.53 -3.50 8.24
CA ARG A 21 7.47 -2.20 8.91
C ARG A 21 8.82 -1.84 9.53
N HIS A 22 9.20 -0.57 9.48
CA HIS A 22 10.41 -0.12 10.16
C HIS A 22 10.26 -0.34 11.67
N GLN A 23 11.35 -0.67 12.36
CA GLN A 23 11.32 -1.01 13.79
C GLN A 23 10.78 0.11 14.68
N GLY A 24 10.87 1.38 14.24
CA GLY A 24 10.38 2.54 14.98
C GLY A 24 8.89 2.86 14.77
N ASP A 25 8.23 2.19 13.82
CA ASP A 25 6.82 2.45 13.53
C ASP A 25 5.89 1.75 14.54
N GLU A 26 4.63 2.19 14.62
CA GLU A 26 3.60 1.39 15.29
C GLU A 26 3.59 -0.02 14.68
N GLN A 27 3.66 -1.07 15.51
CA GLN A 27 3.78 -2.45 15.05
C GLN A 27 5.03 -2.74 14.19
N GLY A 28 6.14 -2.05 14.48
CA GLY A 28 7.43 -2.25 13.80
C GLY A 28 7.88 -3.72 13.76
N GLY A 29 8.52 -4.10 12.65
CA GLY A 29 8.99 -5.47 12.41
C GLY A 29 7.92 -6.48 11.98
N LEU A 30 6.62 -6.12 12.05
CA LEU A 30 5.56 -6.93 11.46
C LEU A 30 5.50 -6.75 9.93
N TRP A 31 4.84 -7.71 9.28
CA TRP A 31 4.64 -7.72 7.84
C TRP A 31 3.26 -7.18 7.46
N GLU A 32 3.18 -6.43 6.37
CA GLU A 32 1.94 -5.87 5.85
C GLU A 32 1.90 -5.88 4.31
N PHE A 33 0.70 -5.63 3.77
CA PHE A 33 0.56 -5.37 2.34
C PHE A 33 0.98 -3.92 2.04
N PRO A 34 1.70 -3.67 0.94
CA PRO A 34 2.00 -2.31 0.49
C PRO A 34 0.73 -1.49 0.27
N GLY A 35 0.79 -0.20 0.53
CA GLY A 35 -0.33 0.72 0.45
C GLY A 35 -0.51 1.55 1.71
N GLY A 36 -1.58 2.33 1.76
CA GLY A 36 -1.71 3.35 2.78
C GLY A 36 -3.07 4.00 2.88
N LYS A 37 -3.09 5.14 3.57
CA LYS A 37 -4.31 5.88 3.88
C LYS A 37 -4.76 6.65 2.64
N VAL A 38 -6.07 6.66 2.41
CA VAL A 38 -6.66 7.53 1.39
C VAL A 38 -6.68 8.95 1.95
N GLU A 39 -6.00 9.88 1.29
CA GLU A 39 -5.99 11.28 1.71
C GLU A 39 -7.25 12.04 1.25
N PHE A 40 -7.45 13.24 1.79
CA PHE A 40 -8.61 14.05 1.46
C PHE A 40 -8.59 14.45 -0.02
N GLY A 41 -9.65 14.10 -0.74
CA GLY A 41 -9.80 14.38 -2.17
C GLY A 41 -9.26 13.27 -3.08
N GLU A 42 -8.67 12.21 -2.52
CA GLU A 42 -8.24 11.04 -3.30
C GLU A 42 -9.36 10.00 -3.41
N THR A 43 -9.42 9.33 -4.55
CA THR A 43 -10.07 8.03 -4.68
C THR A 43 -9.15 6.92 -4.14
N PRO A 44 -9.67 5.75 -3.74
CA PRO A 44 -8.83 4.62 -3.31
C PRO A 44 -7.80 4.20 -4.36
N ALA A 45 -8.14 4.28 -5.66
CA ALA A 45 -7.24 3.99 -6.76
C ALA A 45 -6.07 4.99 -6.84
N GLN A 46 -6.36 6.29 -6.69
CA GLN A 46 -5.33 7.33 -6.68
C GLN A 46 -4.39 7.17 -5.48
N ALA A 47 -4.95 6.92 -4.29
CA ALA A 47 -4.17 6.66 -3.09
C ALA A 47 -3.25 5.46 -3.28
N LEU A 48 -3.77 4.34 -3.80
CA LEU A 48 -2.98 3.13 -4.03
C LEU A 48 -1.82 3.37 -5.02
N ALA A 49 -2.07 4.08 -6.13
CA ALA A 49 -1.03 4.38 -7.11
C ALA A 49 0.07 5.29 -6.53
N ARG A 50 -0.29 6.29 -5.72
CA ARG A 50 0.66 7.16 -5.02
C ARG A 50 1.52 6.36 -4.03
N GLU A 51 0.88 5.61 -3.13
CA GLU A 51 1.57 4.83 -2.10
C GLU A 51 2.57 3.83 -2.72
N LEU A 52 2.19 3.09 -3.77
CA LEU A 52 3.11 2.15 -4.43
C LEU A 52 4.28 2.85 -5.13
N SER A 53 4.08 4.07 -5.62
CA SER A 53 5.18 4.88 -6.17
C SER A 53 6.13 5.36 -5.07
N GLU A 54 5.63 5.70 -3.88
CA GLU A 54 6.42 6.19 -2.75
C GLU A 54 7.18 5.06 -2.05
N GLU A 55 6.52 3.93 -1.80
CA GLU A 55 7.06 2.81 -1.03
C GLU A 55 7.95 1.88 -1.88
N LEU A 56 7.53 1.59 -3.11
CA LEU A 56 8.16 0.58 -3.96
C LEU A 56 8.83 1.17 -5.22
N GLY A 57 8.62 2.45 -5.51
CA GLY A 57 9.16 3.09 -6.71
C GLY A 57 8.55 2.60 -8.02
N ILE A 58 7.33 2.05 -7.98
CA ILE A 58 6.65 1.50 -9.16
C ILE A 58 5.46 2.38 -9.57
N GLN A 59 5.21 2.45 -10.87
CA GLN A 59 4.00 3.07 -11.41
C GLN A 59 3.00 1.97 -11.78
N VAL A 60 1.76 2.15 -11.36
CA VAL A 60 0.67 1.20 -11.62
C VAL A 60 -0.54 1.93 -12.20
N GLU A 61 -1.29 1.22 -13.03
CA GLU A 61 -2.64 1.61 -13.44
C GLU A 61 -3.62 0.73 -12.65
N VAL A 62 -4.53 1.36 -11.90
CA VAL A 62 -5.53 0.67 -11.10
C VAL A 62 -6.83 0.63 -11.90
N GLY A 63 -7.29 -0.57 -12.26
CA GLY A 63 -8.55 -0.80 -12.96
C GLY A 63 -9.79 -0.60 -12.09
N GLU A 64 -10.97 -0.60 -12.73
CA GLU A 64 -12.29 -0.55 -12.07
C GLU A 64 -12.76 -1.89 -11.49
#